data_AF-A0A255U2P7-F1
#
_entry.id   AF-A0A255U2P7-F1
#
_cell.length_a   1.000
_cell.length_b   1.000
_cell.length_c   1.000
_cell.angle_alpha   90.00
_cell.angle_beta   90.00
_cell.angle_gamma   90.00
#
_symmetry.space_group_name_H-M   'P 1'
#
loop_
_entity.id
_entity.type
_entity.pdbx_description
1 polymer ?
#
loop_
_entity_poly.entity_id
_entity_poly.type
_entity_poly.pdbx_seq_one_letter_code
_entity_poly.pdbx_strand_id
1 'polypeptide(L)'
;MKTVVTYSFSQLEPYINWVYFYYAWSLNGKPECERQRMKAEALDTLRQTDDRFKARAIIGLYPAWGDGDDIVLDSGERIPLLRQQHPAKGCDYTLCLSDFVRPAGYGEPDHIGVFATTVDSGMETDCHGDIYQQMLRQTLADRLAEAAAERLHYEVRTRLWGYQPDEPEDPARMLACDYQGIRPAIGYPSMPDTSLNFVLDRLLHFTDIGIRLTESGMMTPHASVSGLMISHPEARYFDLGKIGDDQLADYAHRRGIPITLMRKFLESNMIRQ
;
A
#
# COMPACT_ATOMS: atom_id res chain seq x y z
N MET A 1 -13.08 -1.98 14.28
CA MET A 1 -12.57 -3.32 14.70
C MET A 1 -11.35 -3.64 13.85
N LYS A 2 -10.27 -4.16 14.44
CA LYS A 2 -9.06 -4.54 13.71
C LYS A 2 -9.06 -6.05 13.48
N THR A 3 -8.60 -6.47 12.31
CA THR A 3 -8.48 -7.88 11.94
C THR A 3 -7.04 -8.16 11.51
N VAL A 4 -6.43 -9.17 12.12
CA VAL A 4 -5.11 -9.69 11.72
C VAL A 4 -5.31 -10.97 10.95
N VAL A 5 -4.67 -11.09 9.80
CA VAL A 5 -4.68 -12.28 8.94
C VAL A 5 -3.26 -12.74 8.73
N THR A 6 -3.05 -14.06 8.71
CA THR A 6 -1.75 -14.68 8.42
C THR A 6 -1.90 -15.56 7.19
N TYR A 7 -1.00 -15.40 6.23
CA TYR A 7 -1.00 -16.15 4.97
C TYR A 7 0.24 -17.04 4.86
N SER A 8 0.04 -18.25 4.34
CA SER A 8 1.14 -19.04 3.78
C SER A 8 1.61 -18.42 2.46
N PHE A 9 2.84 -18.70 2.05
CA PHE A 9 3.33 -18.25 0.74
C PHE A 9 2.62 -18.95 -0.42
N SER A 10 2.26 -20.23 -0.26
CA SER A 10 1.39 -20.94 -1.20
C SER A 10 0.03 -20.26 -1.42
N GLN A 11 -0.53 -19.62 -0.39
CA GLN A 11 -1.76 -18.84 -0.47
C GLN A 11 -1.58 -17.51 -1.22
N LEU A 12 -0.36 -16.98 -1.27
CA LEU A 12 -0.02 -15.71 -1.92
C LEU A 12 0.55 -15.87 -3.33
N GLU A 13 1.09 -17.04 -3.67
CA GLU A 13 1.69 -17.33 -4.97
C GLU A 13 0.85 -16.86 -6.17
N PRO A 14 -0.49 -17.10 -6.22
CA PRO A 14 -1.31 -16.65 -7.35
C PRO A 14 -1.39 -15.13 -7.51
N TYR A 15 -1.15 -14.39 -6.42
CA TYR A 15 -1.24 -12.93 -6.32
C TYR A 15 0.08 -12.22 -6.58
N ILE A 16 1.17 -12.96 -6.83
CA ILE A 16 2.48 -12.39 -7.12
C ILE A 16 2.46 -11.73 -8.50
N ASN A 17 2.70 -10.42 -8.54
CA ASN A 17 2.96 -9.71 -9.78
C ASN A 17 4.41 -9.95 -10.26
N TRP A 18 4.56 -10.94 -11.14
CA TRP A 18 5.87 -11.34 -11.70
C TRP A 18 6.52 -10.29 -12.59
N VAL A 19 5.79 -9.31 -13.13
CA VAL A 19 6.37 -8.26 -13.99
C VAL A 19 7.42 -7.45 -13.24
N TYR A 20 7.13 -7.08 -11.98
CA TYR A 20 8.07 -6.35 -11.14
C TYR A 20 9.22 -7.22 -10.65
N PHE A 21 8.98 -8.52 -10.42
CA PHE A 21 10.05 -9.46 -10.12
C PHE A 21 11.04 -9.53 -11.29
N TYR A 22 10.56 -9.67 -12.53
CA TYR A 22 11.42 -9.67 -13.72
C TYR A 22 12.11 -8.33 -13.94
N TYR A 23 11.47 -7.21 -13.61
CA TYR A 23 12.11 -5.90 -13.65
C TYR A 23 13.31 -5.83 -12.71
N ALA A 24 13.16 -6.25 -11.45
CA ALA A 24 14.24 -6.26 -10.46
C ALA A 24 15.45 -7.11 -10.90
N TRP A 25 15.18 -8.20 -11.62
CA TRP A 25 16.20 -9.10 -12.17
C TRP A 25 16.69 -8.75 -13.58
N SER A 26 16.29 -7.59 -14.14
CA SER A 26 16.64 -7.16 -15.51
C SER A 26 16.26 -8.20 -16.59
N LEU A 27 15.16 -8.93 -16.36
CA LEU A 27 14.63 -9.95 -17.25
C LEU A 27 13.51 -9.43 -18.19
N ASN A 28 13.18 -8.15 -18.10
CA ASN A 28 12.22 -7.53 -19.02
C ASN A 28 12.79 -7.51 -20.45
N GLY A 29 12.01 -8.03 -21.39
CA GLY A 29 12.44 -8.18 -22.79
C GLY A 29 13.37 -9.37 -23.05
N LYS A 30 13.69 -10.18 -22.03
CA LYS A 30 14.43 -11.45 -22.22
C LYS A 30 13.51 -12.56 -22.75
N PRO A 31 14.07 -13.62 -23.36
CA PRO A 31 13.31 -14.78 -23.81
C PRO A 31 12.43 -15.39 -22.72
N GLU A 32 11.29 -15.94 -23.12
CA GLU A 32 10.34 -16.57 -22.19
C GLU A 32 10.97 -17.70 -21.37
N CYS A 33 11.84 -18.49 -21.97
CA CYS A 33 12.51 -19.60 -21.29
C CYS A 33 13.39 -19.14 -20.11
N GLU A 34 14.06 -17.99 -20.23
CA GLU A 34 14.87 -17.42 -19.14
C GLU A 34 13.98 -16.93 -17.99
N ARG A 35 12.88 -16.22 -18.33
CA ARG A 35 11.89 -15.76 -17.34
C ARG A 35 11.26 -16.93 -16.60
N GLN A 36 10.86 -17.99 -17.31
CA GLN A 36 10.26 -19.17 -16.71
C GLN A 36 11.23 -19.95 -15.84
N ARG A 37 12.51 -20.03 -16.23
CA ARG A 37 13.55 -20.65 -15.38
C ARG A 37 13.72 -19.89 -14.06
N MET A 38 13.82 -18.57 -14.13
CA MET A 38 13.95 -17.74 -12.93
C MET A 38 12.70 -17.82 -12.04
N LYS A 39 11.51 -17.81 -12.64
CA LYS A 39 10.26 -18.00 -11.91
C LYS A 39 10.21 -19.37 -11.22
N ALA A 40 10.59 -20.44 -11.91
CA ALA A 40 10.61 -21.78 -11.32
C ALA A 40 11.53 -21.85 -10.10
N GLU A 41 12.73 -21.28 -10.18
CA GLU A 41 13.66 -21.20 -9.05
C GLU A 41 13.10 -20.38 -7.88
N ALA A 42 12.45 -19.24 -8.18
CA ALA A 42 11.79 -18.41 -7.18
C ALA A 42 10.65 -19.18 -6.48
N LEU A 43 9.84 -19.92 -7.23
CA LEU A 43 8.77 -20.77 -6.68
C LEU A 43 9.32 -21.90 -5.82
N ASP A 44 10.41 -22.54 -6.22
CA ASP A 44 11.06 -23.58 -5.41
C ASP A 44 11.61 -22.99 -4.11
N THR A 45 12.18 -21.79 -4.16
CA THR A 45 12.62 -21.06 -2.96
C THR A 45 11.44 -20.76 -2.03
N LEU A 46 10.31 -20.29 -2.57
CA LEU A 46 9.09 -20.04 -1.79
C LEU A 46 8.58 -21.31 -1.10
N ARG A 47 8.57 -22.45 -1.80
CA ARG A 47 8.14 -23.74 -1.23
C ARG A 47 9.04 -24.19 -0.09
N GLN A 48 10.34 -23.97 -0.21
CA GLN A 48 11.33 -24.34 0.81
C GLN A 48 11.27 -23.46 2.07
N THR A 49 10.60 -22.31 2.01
CA THR A 49 10.54 -21.36 3.12
C THR A 49 9.14 -21.17 3.71
N ASP A 50 8.08 -21.67 3.05
CA ASP A 50 6.68 -21.50 3.48
C ASP A 50 6.39 -22.15 4.84
N ASP A 51 7.09 -23.20 5.23
CA ASP A 51 6.93 -23.82 6.56
C ASP A 51 7.52 -22.96 7.70
N ARG A 52 8.50 -22.12 7.39
CA ARG A 52 9.26 -21.32 8.36
C ARG A 52 8.79 -19.88 8.49
N PHE A 53 8.33 -19.28 7.40
CA PHE A 53 7.97 -17.87 7.34
C PHE A 53 6.56 -17.67 6.83
N LYS A 54 5.94 -16.57 7.25
CA LYS A 54 4.58 -16.19 6.86
C LYS A 54 4.54 -14.73 6.46
N ALA A 55 3.50 -14.39 5.72
CA ALA A 55 3.08 -13.01 5.55
C ALA A 55 1.95 -12.70 6.54
N ARG A 56 1.99 -11.53 7.16
CA ARG A 56 0.94 -11.04 8.06
C ARG A 56 0.33 -9.78 7.50
N ALA A 57 -0.96 -9.64 7.71
CA ALA A 57 -1.75 -8.50 7.30
C ALA A 57 -2.58 -8.02 8.49
N ILE A 58 -2.77 -6.71 8.60
CA ILE A 58 -3.69 -6.08 9.53
C ILE A 58 -4.54 -5.06 8.78
N ILE A 59 -5.84 -5.05 9.06
CA ILE A 59 -6.80 -4.12 8.51
C ILE A 59 -7.70 -3.58 9.63
N GLY A 60 -7.99 -2.29 9.58
CA GLY A 60 -9.06 -1.67 10.35
C GLY A 60 -10.03 -0.98 9.40
N LEU A 61 -11.33 -1.20 9.63
CA LEU A 61 -12.40 -0.43 8.99
C LEU A 61 -12.90 0.63 9.96
N TYR A 62 -12.96 1.87 9.48
CA TYR A 62 -13.29 3.04 10.29
C TYR A 62 -14.38 3.86 9.61
N PRO A 63 -15.46 4.23 10.34
CA PRO A 63 -16.37 5.27 9.87
C PRO A 63 -15.61 6.59 9.69
N ALA A 64 -15.85 7.28 8.57
CA ALA A 64 -15.08 8.44 8.18
C ALA A 64 -15.86 9.40 7.27
N TRP A 65 -15.39 10.64 7.21
CA TRP A 65 -15.84 11.67 6.28
C TRP A 65 -14.66 12.31 5.56
N GLY A 66 -14.89 12.80 4.34
CA GLY A 66 -14.02 13.77 3.70
C GLY A 66 -14.23 15.16 4.33
N ASP A 67 -13.15 15.85 4.69
CA ASP A 67 -13.19 17.24 5.12
C ASP A 67 -12.05 18.02 4.46
N GLY A 68 -12.38 18.74 3.38
CA GLY A 68 -11.40 19.34 2.49
C GLY A 68 -10.45 18.27 1.92
N ASP A 69 -9.16 18.44 2.15
CA ASP A 69 -8.10 17.52 1.70
C ASP A 69 -7.73 16.47 2.76
N ASP A 70 -8.58 16.26 3.77
CA ASP A 70 -8.40 15.27 4.82
C ASP A 70 -9.49 14.21 4.79
N ILE A 71 -9.16 13.01 5.30
CA ILE A 71 -10.15 12.04 5.77
C ILE A 71 -10.18 12.11 7.30
N VAL A 72 -11.36 12.31 7.87
CA VAL A 72 -11.58 12.43 9.32
C VAL A 72 -12.35 11.22 9.80
N LEU A 73 -11.79 10.48 10.73
CA LEU A 73 -12.44 9.32 11.35
C LEU A 73 -13.41 9.75 12.44
N ASP A 74 -14.39 8.91 12.75
CA ASP A 74 -15.33 9.13 13.87
C ASP A 74 -14.65 9.26 15.25
N SER A 75 -13.45 8.69 15.40
CA SER A 75 -12.63 8.91 16.60
C SER A 75 -12.04 10.32 16.74
N GLY A 76 -12.21 11.18 15.72
CA GLY A 76 -11.61 12.51 15.62
C GLY A 76 -10.25 12.53 14.92
N GLU A 77 -9.71 11.36 14.59
CA GLU A 77 -8.37 11.24 14.00
C GLU A 77 -8.37 11.64 12.53
N ARG A 78 -7.40 12.46 12.15
CA ARG A 78 -7.26 12.97 10.77
C ARG A 78 -6.17 12.23 10.03
N ILE A 79 -6.46 11.91 8.77
CA ILE A 79 -5.50 11.44 7.78
C ILE A 79 -5.37 12.53 6.71
N PRO A 80 -4.38 13.44 6.84
CA PRO A 80 -4.20 14.50 5.86
C PRO A 80 -3.67 13.96 4.55
N LEU A 81 -4.26 14.42 3.45
CA LEU A 81 -3.88 14.06 2.09
C LEU A 81 -3.47 15.31 1.28
N LEU A 82 -2.94 15.05 0.09
CA LEU A 82 -2.54 16.06 -0.87
C LEU A 82 -3.49 16.04 -2.07
N ARG A 83 -3.64 17.18 -2.73
CA ARG A 83 -4.49 17.37 -3.92
C ARG A 83 -3.64 17.77 -5.12
N GLN A 84 -3.97 17.25 -6.30
CA GLN A 84 -3.36 17.72 -7.54
C GLN A 84 -3.53 19.24 -7.70
N GLN A 85 -2.48 19.96 -8.10
CA GLN A 85 -2.60 21.40 -8.39
C GLN A 85 -2.84 21.71 -9.86
N HIS A 86 -2.66 20.72 -10.73
CA HIS A 86 -2.93 20.83 -12.16
C HIS A 86 -3.91 19.73 -12.58
N PRO A 87 -4.99 20.08 -13.29
CA PRO A 87 -5.93 19.09 -13.76
C PRO A 87 -5.27 18.19 -14.81
N ALA A 88 -5.69 16.93 -14.85
CA ALA A 88 -5.29 16.03 -15.91
C ALA A 88 -5.76 16.56 -17.28
N LYS A 89 -5.04 16.22 -18.36
CA LYS A 89 -5.38 16.69 -19.71
C LYS A 89 -6.83 16.30 -20.07
N GLY A 90 -7.65 17.29 -20.37
CA GLY A 90 -9.07 17.09 -20.72
C GLY A 90 -10.02 16.97 -19.52
N CYS A 91 -9.54 17.28 -18.31
CA CYS A 91 -10.36 17.42 -17.11
C CYS A 91 -10.34 18.89 -16.64
N ASP A 92 -11.42 19.33 -16.00
CA ASP A 92 -11.53 20.67 -15.40
C ASP A 92 -11.48 20.64 -13.86
N TYR A 93 -11.05 19.51 -13.29
CA TYR A 93 -10.98 19.27 -11.85
C TYR A 93 -9.64 18.64 -11.45
N THR A 94 -9.31 18.76 -10.17
CA THR A 94 -8.13 18.17 -9.54
C THR A 94 -8.54 17.17 -8.46
N LEU A 95 -7.81 16.08 -8.35
CA LEU A 95 -8.15 14.99 -7.44
C LEU A 95 -7.39 15.08 -6.11
N CYS A 96 -8.10 14.77 -5.04
CA CYS A 96 -7.59 14.33 -3.74
C CYS A 96 -8.23 12.98 -3.39
N LEU A 97 -7.55 12.14 -2.61
CA LEU A 97 -8.14 10.88 -2.15
C LEU A 97 -9.35 11.08 -1.22
N SER A 98 -9.45 12.22 -0.53
CA SER A 98 -10.61 12.58 0.30
C SER A 98 -11.88 12.78 -0.53
N ASP A 99 -11.76 13.11 -1.82
CA ASP A 99 -12.91 13.33 -2.72
C ASP A 99 -13.75 12.06 -2.92
N PHE A 100 -13.17 10.89 -2.67
CA PHE A 100 -13.83 9.59 -2.76
C PHE A 100 -14.43 9.10 -1.44
N VAL A 101 -14.46 9.96 -0.42
CA VAL A 101 -15.10 9.70 0.87
C VAL A 101 -16.20 10.74 1.08
N ARG A 102 -17.37 10.31 1.52
CA ARG A 102 -18.52 11.21 1.71
C ARG A 102 -18.13 12.45 2.54
N PRO A 103 -18.43 13.69 2.07
CA PRO A 103 -18.07 14.89 2.81
C PRO A 103 -18.78 15.01 4.16
N ALA A 104 -18.11 15.64 5.13
CA ALA A 104 -18.69 15.94 6.44
C ALA A 104 -19.97 16.80 6.29
N GLY A 105 -20.97 16.52 7.13
CA GLY A 105 -22.27 17.20 7.10
C GLY A 105 -23.28 16.61 6.09
N TYR A 106 -22.88 15.62 5.29
CA TYR A 106 -23.78 14.89 4.40
C TYR A 106 -24.08 13.50 4.96
N GLY A 107 -25.19 13.34 5.68
CA GLY A 107 -25.71 12.04 6.09
C GLY A 107 -24.80 11.22 7.03
N GLU A 108 -25.04 9.91 7.04
CA GLU A 108 -24.25 8.94 7.81
C GLU A 108 -22.80 8.86 7.32
N PRO A 109 -21.83 8.51 8.20
CA PRO A 109 -20.44 8.35 7.82
C PRO A 109 -20.26 7.37 6.67
N ASP A 110 -19.33 7.69 5.77
CA ASP A 110 -18.74 6.68 4.90
C ASP A 110 -17.79 5.81 5.70
N HIS A 111 -17.07 4.90 5.04
CA HIS A 111 -16.04 4.10 5.68
C HIS A 111 -14.74 4.18 4.90
N ILE A 112 -13.62 3.99 5.59
CA ILE A 112 -12.33 3.73 4.98
C ILE A 112 -11.68 2.50 5.60
N GLY A 113 -10.89 1.79 4.80
CA GLY A 113 -9.95 0.80 5.30
C GLY A 113 -8.58 1.43 5.52
N VAL A 114 -7.92 1.05 6.60
CA VAL A 114 -6.49 1.30 6.81
C VAL A 114 -5.81 -0.04 6.96
N PHE A 115 -4.78 -0.32 6.16
CA PHE A 115 -4.12 -1.62 6.17
C PHE A 115 -2.60 -1.52 6.29
N ALA A 116 -1.99 -2.61 6.75
CA ALA A 116 -0.58 -2.90 6.57
C ALA A 116 -0.36 -4.40 6.34
N THR A 117 0.64 -4.76 5.53
CA THR A 117 1.10 -6.12 5.30
C THR A 117 2.61 -6.19 5.48
N THR A 118 3.12 -7.36 5.86
CA THR A 118 4.55 -7.61 6.00
C THR A 118 4.88 -9.07 5.81
N VAL A 119 6.12 -9.36 5.48
CA VAL A 119 6.70 -10.71 5.48
C VAL A 119 7.67 -10.83 6.64
N ASP A 120 7.69 -11.99 7.30
CA ASP A 120 8.65 -12.27 8.38
C ASP A 120 10.08 -11.89 7.97
N SER A 121 10.77 -11.11 8.81
CA SER A 121 12.15 -10.62 8.55
C SER A 121 13.15 -11.76 8.31
N GLY A 122 12.87 -12.95 8.85
CA GLY A 122 13.67 -14.15 8.63
C GLY A 122 13.76 -14.53 7.15
N MET A 123 12.75 -14.19 6.34
CA MET A 123 12.81 -14.42 4.89
C MET A 123 14.02 -13.72 4.25
N GLU A 124 14.33 -12.51 4.70
CA GLU A 124 15.46 -11.71 4.19
C GLU A 124 16.78 -11.99 4.93
N THR A 125 16.70 -12.37 6.22
CA THR A 125 17.87 -12.40 7.12
C THR A 125 18.44 -13.81 7.38
N ASP A 126 17.64 -14.88 7.26
CA ASP A 126 18.08 -16.27 7.48
C ASP A 126 18.75 -16.89 6.23
N CYS A 127 19.52 -16.07 5.49
CA CYS A 127 20.31 -16.51 4.35
C CYS A 127 21.73 -15.98 4.49
N HIS A 128 22.63 -16.82 5.00
CA HIS A 128 24.03 -16.46 5.22
C HIS A 128 24.94 -17.11 4.17
N GLY A 129 25.88 -16.34 3.61
CA GLY A 129 26.96 -16.84 2.76
C GLY A 129 26.63 -16.99 1.27
N ASP A 130 25.36 -16.87 0.87
CA ASP A 130 24.93 -16.85 -0.54
C ASP A 130 24.20 -15.54 -0.86
N ILE A 131 24.92 -14.62 -1.52
CA ILE A 131 24.41 -13.30 -1.91
C ILE A 131 23.26 -13.43 -2.92
N TYR A 132 23.34 -14.40 -3.83
CA TYR A 132 22.32 -14.58 -4.86
C TYR A 132 21.00 -15.03 -4.22
N GLN A 133 21.05 -16.02 -3.33
CA GLN A 133 19.87 -16.48 -2.58
C GLN A 133 19.32 -15.39 -1.66
N GLN A 134 20.18 -14.57 -1.06
CA GLN A 134 19.74 -13.42 -0.26
C GLN A 134 18.97 -12.40 -1.11
N MET A 135 19.49 -12.01 -2.28
CA MET A 135 18.81 -11.11 -3.21
C MET A 135 17.49 -11.69 -3.73
N LEU A 136 17.45 -13.00 -4.02
CA LEU A 136 16.24 -13.70 -4.45
C LEU A 136 15.17 -13.67 -3.39
N ARG A 137 15.52 -14.00 -2.14
CA ARG A 137 14.57 -13.98 -1.02
C ARG A 137 14.09 -12.58 -0.68
N GLN A 138 14.95 -11.55 -0.77
CA GLN A 138 14.55 -10.15 -0.60
C GLN A 138 13.53 -9.74 -1.67
N THR A 139 13.82 -10.02 -2.95
CA THR A 139 12.90 -9.72 -4.05
C THR A 139 11.57 -10.46 -3.88
N LEU A 140 11.62 -11.73 -3.44
CA LEU A 140 10.44 -12.53 -3.16
C LEU A 140 9.63 -11.98 -1.98
N ALA A 141 10.29 -11.57 -0.90
CA ALA A 141 9.63 -10.97 0.27
C ALA A 141 8.87 -9.70 -0.14
N ASP A 142 9.49 -8.81 -0.92
CA ASP A 142 8.83 -7.61 -1.44
C ASP A 142 7.59 -7.97 -2.28
N ARG A 143 7.69 -8.99 -3.13
CA ARG A 143 6.53 -9.45 -3.94
C ARG A 143 5.44 -10.08 -3.09
N LEU A 144 5.80 -10.80 -2.03
CA LEU A 144 4.85 -11.42 -1.11
C LEU A 144 4.11 -10.38 -0.26
N ALA A 145 4.76 -9.29 0.15
CA ALA A 145 4.10 -8.21 0.89
C ALA A 145 3.00 -7.54 0.04
N GLU A 146 3.27 -7.31 -1.24
CA GLU A 146 2.31 -6.80 -2.23
C GLU A 146 1.19 -7.81 -2.52
N ALA A 147 1.55 -9.09 -2.69
CA ALA A 147 0.59 -10.17 -2.90
C ALA A 147 -0.37 -10.32 -1.70
N ALA A 148 0.15 -10.16 -0.48
CA ALA A 148 -0.66 -10.13 0.75
C ALA A 148 -1.62 -8.94 0.75
N ALA A 149 -1.19 -7.76 0.27
CA ALA A 149 -2.05 -6.59 0.18
C ALA A 149 -3.17 -6.77 -0.86
N GLU A 150 -2.87 -7.38 -2.00
CA GLU A 150 -3.84 -7.69 -3.05
C GLU A 150 -4.89 -8.71 -2.55
N ARG A 151 -4.44 -9.80 -1.93
CA ARG A 151 -5.33 -10.82 -1.35
C ARG A 151 -6.18 -10.27 -0.21
N LEU A 152 -5.57 -9.51 0.71
CA LEU A 152 -6.29 -8.83 1.79
C LEU A 152 -7.37 -7.91 1.22
N HIS A 153 -7.05 -7.17 0.16
CA HIS A 153 -8.02 -6.27 -0.47
C HIS A 153 -9.24 -7.06 -0.99
N TYR A 154 -9.04 -8.21 -1.65
CA TYR A 154 -10.15 -9.09 -2.04
C TYR A 154 -10.99 -9.56 -0.86
N GLU A 155 -10.37 -9.99 0.24
CA GLU A 155 -11.07 -10.38 1.46
C GLU A 155 -11.85 -9.20 2.08
N VAL A 156 -11.33 -7.97 1.96
CA VAL A 156 -12.02 -6.74 2.38
C VAL A 156 -13.25 -6.49 1.51
N ARG A 157 -13.12 -6.51 0.18
CA ARG A 157 -14.24 -6.27 -0.75
C ARG A 157 -15.38 -7.26 -0.56
N THR A 158 -15.04 -8.54 -0.39
CA THR A 158 -16.01 -9.64 -0.38
C THR A 158 -16.56 -9.97 1.00
N ARG A 159 -15.77 -9.85 2.06
CA ARG A 159 -16.12 -10.38 3.39
C ARG A 159 -16.02 -9.36 4.52
N LEU A 160 -14.86 -8.70 4.69
CA LEU A 160 -14.62 -7.88 5.88
C LEU A 160 -15.40 -6.56 5.82
N TRP A 161 -15.40 -5.90 4.66
CA TRP A 161 -16.26 -4.75 4.37
C TRP A 161 -17.50 -5.18 3.58
N GLY A 162 -17.33 -6.11 2.64
CA GLY A 162 -18.45 -6.83 2.03
C GLY A 162 -19.29 -5.99 1.06
N TYR A 163 -18.70 -4.99 0.41
CA TYR A 163 -19.39 -4.17 -0.59
C TYR A 163 -19.46 -4.85 -1.98
N GLN A 164 -18.75 -5.96 -2.18
CA GLN A 164 -18.79 -6.82 -3.38
C GLN A 164 -18.79 -8.31 -2.98
N PRO A 165 -19.85 -8.82 -2.31
CA PRO A 165 -19.84 -10.18 -1.73
C PRO A 165 -19.80 -11.31 -2.76
N ASP A 166 -20.28 -11.07 -3.98
CA ASP A 166 -20.37 -12.07 -5.05
C ASP A 166 -19.16 -12.03 -6.02
N GLU A 167 -18.11 -11.25 -5.71
CA GLU A 167 -16.91 -11.15 -6.54
C GLU A 167 -16.13 -12.49 -6.52
N PRO A 168 -15.89 -13.12 -7.69
CA PRO A 168 -15.10 -14.35 -7.76
C PRO A 168 -13.62 -14.08 -7.44
N GLU A 169 -12.95 -15.03 -6.81
CA GLU A 169 -11.51 -14.98 -6.56
C GLU A 169 -10.75 -15.20 -7.88
N ASP A 170 -10.35 -14.12 -8.55
CA ASP A 170 -9.59 -14.16 -9.81
C ASP A 170 -8.32 -13.28 -9.70
N PRO A 171 -7.16 -13.89 -9.41
CA PRO A 171 -5.90 -13.16 -9.29
C PRO A 171 -5.51 -12.40 -10.57
N ALA A 172 -5.89 -12.87 -11.76
CA ALA A 172 -5.53 -12.20 -13.00
C ALA A 172 -6.30 -10.87 -13.16
N ARG A 173 -7.60 -10.88 -12.84
CA ARG A 173 -8.42 -9.64 -12.81
C ARG A 173 -7.94 -8.69 -11.72
N MET A 174 -7.58 -9.24 -10.55
CA MET A 174 -7.07 -8.43 -9.45
C MET A 174 -5.75 -7.73 -9.79
N LEU A 175 -4.81 -8.44 -10.41
CA LEU A 175 -3.56 -7.86 -10.89
C LEU A 175 -3.76 -6.83 -12.01
N ALA A 176 -4.86 -6.92 -12.76
CA ALA A 176 -5.29 -5.93 -13.73
C ALA A 176 -6.06 -4.74 -13.09
N CYS A 177 -6.25 -4.74 -11.77
CA CYS A 177 -7.08 -3.79 -11.02
C CYS A 177 -8.54 -3.74 -11.53
N ASP A 178 -9.06 -4.86 -12.05
CA ASP A 178 -10.44 -4.99 -12.53
C ASP A 178 -11.38 -5.39 -11.38
N TYR A 179 -11.61 -4.44 -10.49
CA TYR A 179 -12.54 -4.53 -9.36
C TYR A 179 -12.99 -3.14 -8.91
N GLN A 180 -14.03 -3.07 -8.06
CA GLN A 180 -14.50 -1.81 -7.49
C GLN A 180 -13.62 -1.34 -6.32
N GLY A 181 -13.26 -0.06 -6.33
CA GLY A 181 -12.48 0.58 -5.27
C GLY A 181 -10.98 0.48 -5.49
N ILE A 182 -10.21 1.14 -4.62
CA ILE A 182 -8.75 1.24 -4.71
C ILE A 182 -8.08 1.01 -3.37
N ARG A 183 -6.81 0.61 -3.40
CA ARG A 183 -5.93 0.56 -2.23
C ARG A 183 -4.69 1.45 -2.42
N PRO A 184 -4.78 2.78 -2.27
CA PRO A 184 -3.61 3.65 -2.42
C PRO A 184 -2.62 3.38 -1.27
N ALA A 185 -1.37 3.13 -1.63
CA ALA A 185 -0.29 2.80 -0.70
C ALA A 185 0.64 3.98 -0.48
N ILE A 186 1.20 4.08 0.72
CA ILE A 186 2.17 5.12 1.06
C ILE A 186 3.46 4.94 0.23
N GLY A 187 4.00 6.06 -0.27
CA GLY A 187 5.15 6.10 -1.16
C GLY A 187 4.80 6.07 -2.65
N TYR A 188 3.54 5.78 -3.00
CA TYR A 188 3.07 5.81 -4.39
C TYR A 188 2.67 7.23 -4.84
N PRO A 189 2.53 7.49 -6.15
CA PRO A 189 2.25 8.83 -6.68
C PRO A 189 1.01 9.55 -6.08
N SER A 190 0.00 8.80 -5.62
CA SER A 190 -1.20 9.37 -4.97
C SER A 190 -1.03 9.62 -3.46
N MET A 191 -0.04 9.00 -2.82
CA MET A 191 0.25 9.11 -1.38
C MET A 191 1.77 9.15 -1.14
N PRO A 192 2.48 10.19 -1.60
CA PRO A 192 3.94 10.22 -1.65
C PRO A 192 4.62 10.38 -0.28
N ASP A 193 3.90 10.78 0.77
CA ASP A 193 4.47 11.07 2.08
C ASP A 193 4.65 9.80 2.93
N THR A 194 5.89 9.29 2.99
CA THR A 194 6.26 8.14 3.81
C THR A 194 5.96 8.33 5.30
N SER A 195 6.04 9.56 5.82
CA SER A 195 5.81 9.83 7.24
C SER A 195 4.35 9.64 7.66
N LEU A 196 3.42 9.52 6.70
CA LEU A 196 2.02 9.18 7.00
C LEU A 196 1.90 7.79 7.65
N ASN A 197 2.92 6.94 7.56
CA ASN A 197 2.99 5.69 8.30
C ASN A 197 2.86 5.88 9.82
N PHE A 198 3.37 6.98 10.38
CA PHE A 198 3.17 7.26 11.81
C PHE A 198 1.70 7.47 12.17
N VAL A 199 0.89 7.98 11.24
CA VAL A 199 -0.56 8.13 11.45
C VAL A 199 -1.23 6.75 11.38
N LEU A 200 -0.92 5.96 10.35
CA LEU A 200 -1.52 4.64 10.17
C LEU A 200 -1.12 3.66 11.28
N ASP A 201 0.11 3.76 11.80
CA ASP A 201 0.59 2.97 12.93
C ASP A 201 -0.16 3.30 14.23
N ARG A 202 -0.47 4.58 14.51
CA ARG A 202 -1.33 4.92 15.65
C ARG A 202 -2.72 4.30 15.53
N LEU A 203 -3.25 4.20 14.31
CA LEU A 203 -4.55 3.59 14.07
C LEU A 203 -4.50 2.07 14.18
N LEU A 204 -3.53 1.40 13.55
CA LEU A 204 -3.50 -0.07 13.46
C LEU A 204 -2.65 -0.76 14.52
N HIS A 205 -1.64 -0.10 15.06
CA HIS A 205 -0.54 -0.69 15.84
C HIS A 205 0.23 -1.71 15.00
N PHE A 206 1.11 -1.22 14.12
CA PHE A 206 1.91 -2.02 13.19
C PHE A 206 2.74 -3.11 13.89
N THR A 207 3.09 -2.88 15.15
CA THR A 207 3.77 -3.86 16.01
C THR A 207 3.00 -5.17 16.17
N ASP A 208 1.67 -5.15 16.05
CA ASP A 208 0.81 -6.35 16.20
C ASP A 208 1.07 -7.39 15.09
N ILE A 209 1.63 -6.96 13.94
CA ILE A 209 2.09 -7.85 12.87
C ILE A 209 3.61 -7.89 12.70
N GLY A 210 4.35 -7.24 13.61
CA GLY A 210 5.82 -7.24 13.63
C GLY A 210 6.48 -6.11 12.85
N ILE A 211 5.72 -5.14 12.35
CA ILE A 211 6.28 -3.96 11.67
C ILE A 211 6.71 -2.92 12.72
N ARG A 212 7.87 -2.30 12.49
CA ARG A 212 8.38 -1.13 13.21
C ARG A 212 8.63 0.01 12.24
N LEU A 213 8.55 1.25 12.72
CA LEU A 213 8.86 2.43 11.93
C LEU A 213 10.23 3.00 12.29
N THR A 214 10.99 3.41 11.28
CA THR A 214 12.19 4.24 11.45
C THR A 214 11.80 5.68 11.79
N GLU A 215 12.77 6.52 12.12
CA GLU A 215 12.57 7.97 12.34
C GLU A 215 11.99 8.70 11.12
N SER A 216 12.16 8.16 9.92
CA SER A 216 11.61 8.71 8.68
C SER A 216 10.22 8.16 8.32
N GLY A 217 9.68 7.22 9.10
CA GLY A 217 8.42 6.54 8.81
C GLY A 217 8.56 5.39 7.82
N MET A 218 9.78 4.96 7.47
CA MET A 218 9.98 3.74 6.69
C MET A 218 9.64 2.52 7.55
N MET A 219 9.06 1.50 6.94
CA MET A 219 8.70 0.26 7.62
C MET A 219 9.88 -0.71 7.68
N THR A 220 9.96 -1.46 8.78
CA THR A 220 10.88 -2.58 8.99
C THR A 220 10.05 -3.76 9.50
N PRO A 221 10.01 -4.92 8.82
CA PRO A 221 10.79 -5.34 7.64
C PRO A 221 10.58 -4.47 6.39
N HIS A 222 11.56 -4.46 5.48
CA HIS A 222 11.47 -3.68 4.23
C HIS A 222 10.32 -4.18 3.36
N ALA A 223 10.15 -5.50 3.26
CA ALA A 223 9.01 -6.16 2.65
C ALA A 223 7.71 -5.93 3.45
N SER A 224 7.24 -4.68 3.45
CA SER A 224 6.00 -4.24 4.08
C SER A 224 5.29 -3.23 3.19
N VAL A 225 3.95 -3.27 3.18
CA VAL A 225 3.10 -2.34 2.43
C VAL A 225 2.05 -1.78 3.38
N SER A 226 1.75 -0.50 3.28
CA SER A 226 0.72 0.16 4.10
C SER A 226 -0.05 1.18 3.27
N GLY A 227 -1.29 1.44 3.66
CA GLY A 227 -2.12 2.37 2.91
C GLY A 227 -3.56 2.40 3.35
N LEU A 228 -4.39 2.94 2.47
CA LEU A 228 -5.83 3.02 2.64
C LEU A 228 -6.54 2.05 1.70
N MET A 229 -7.81 1.75 1.99
CA MET A 229 -8.74 1.11 1.06
C MET A 229 -9.99 1.97 0.96
N ILE A 230 -10.40 2.30 -0.26
CA ILE A 230 -11.52 3.19 -0.55
C ILE A 230 -12.47 2.45 -1.48
N SER A 231 -13.74 2.33 -1.07
CA SER A 231 -14.74 1.50 -1.75
C SER A 231 -15.50 2.20 -2.87
N HIS A 232 -15.39 3.54 -2.98
CA HIS A 232 -16.16 4.34 -3.91
C HIS A 232 -15.95 3.86 -5.37
N PRO A 233 -17.02 3.65 -6.16
CA PRO A 233 -16.91 3.02 -7.48
C PRO A 233 -16.11 3.84 -8.51
N GLU A 234 -16.12 5.16 -8.39
CA GLU A 234 -15.34 6.07 -9.24
C GLU A 234 -13.92 6.34 -8.71
N ALA A 235 -13.53 5.73 -7.58
CA ALA A 235 -12.20 5.90 -7.03
C ALA A 235 -11.16 5.30 -7.99
N ARG A 236 -10.09 6.05 -8.22
CA ARG A 236 -9.04 5.68 -9.17
C ARG A 236 -7.69 6.18 -8.73
N TYR A 237 -6.65 5.45 -9.12
CA TYR A 237 -5.28 5.89 -8.93
C TYR A 237 -4.99 7.12 -9.81
N PHE A 238 -4.24 8.07 -9.26
CA PHE A 238 -3.77 9.26 -9.96
C PHE A 238 -2.36 9.60 -9.51
N ASP A 239 -1.64 10.35 -10.35
CA ASP A 239 -0.38 10.98 -9.98
C ASP A 239 -0.68 12.36 -9.40
N LEU A 240 -0.21 12.64 -8.19
CA LEU A 240 -0.40 13.93 -7.55
C LEU A 240 0.25 15.08 -8.36
N GLY A 241 1.35 14.80 -9.05
CA GLY A 241 2.15 15.82 -9.72
C GLY A 241 2.77 16.83 -8.75
N LYS A 242 3.37 17.89 -9.28
CA LYS A 242 4.04 18.89 -8.45
C LYS A 242 3.03 19.66 -7.58
N ILE A 243 3.44 19.94 -6.35
CA ILE A 243 2.70 20.78 -5.40
C ILE A 243 3.46 22.10 -5.15
N GLY A 244 2.71 23.16 -4.92
CA GLY A 244 3.20 24.49 -4.61
C GLY A 244 3.53 24.66 -3.13
N ASP A 245 4.26 25.72 -2.81
CA ASP A 245 4.66 26.03 -1.43
C ASP A 245 3.45 26.36 -0.53
N ASP A 246 2.34 26.81 -1.12
CA ASP A 246 1.09 27.09 -0.42
C ASP A 246 0.45 25.80 0.14
N GLN A 247 0.29 24.78 -0.70
CA GLN A 247 -0.22 23.48 -0.28
C GLN A 247 0.77 22.76 0.62
N LEU A 248 2.08 22.90 0.39
CA LEU A 248 3.08 22.34 1.29
C LEU A 248 2.98 22.93 2.70
N ALA A 249 2.79 24.25 2.82
CA ALA A 249 2.62 24.92 4.10
C ALA A 249 1.31 24.50 4.80
N ASP A 250 0.21 24.43 4.05
CA ASP A 250 -1.08 23.94 4.56
C ASP A 250 -1.00 22.47 5.02
N TYR A 251 -0.39 21.60 4.22
CA TYR A 251 -0.21 20.19 4.54
C TYR A 251 0.66 20.00 5.79
N ALA A 252 1.77 20.74 5.90
CA ALA A 252 2.62 20.73 7.08
C ALA A 252 1.86 21.16 8.35
N HIS A 253 1.03 22.20 8.24
CA HIS A 253 0.16 22.66 9.32
C HIS A 253 -0.86 21.59 9.73
N ARG A 254 -1.60 21.00 8.78
CA ARG A 254 -2.56 19.90 9.04
C ARG A 254 -1.90 18.67 9.66
N ARG A 255 -0.66 18.36 9.25
CA ARG A 255 0.15 17.28 9.81
C ARG A 255 0.79 17.60 11.16
N GLY A 256 0.77 18.86 11.59
CA GLY A 256 1.37 19.31 12.85
C GLY A 256 2.89 19.18 12.88
N ILE A 257 3.56 19.26 11.73
CA ILE A 257 5.03 19.17 11.65
C ILE A 257 5.64 20.42 10.97
N PRO A 258 6.88 20.80 11.30
CA PRO A 258 7.54 21.94 10.65
C PRO A 258 7.63 21.75 9.13
N ILE A 259 7.38 22.82 8.38
CA ILE A 259 7.45 22.81 6.90
C ILE A 259 8.81 22.31 6.37
N THR A 260 9.90 22.61 7.09
CA THR A 260 11.25 22.14 6.73
C THR A 260 11.41 20.63 6.82
N LEU A 261 10.72 19.99 7.77
CA LEU A 261 10.69 18.53 7.90
C LEU A 261 9.75 17.92 6.87
N MET A 262 8.57 18.50 6.66
CA MET A 262 7.63 18.05 5.62
C MET A 262 8.26 18.08 4.24
N ARG A 263 9.02 19.14 3.92
CA ARG A 263 9.74 19.26 2.67
C ARG A 263 10.71 18.08 2.47
N LYS A 264 11.44 17.65 3.51
CA LYS A 264 12.32 16.47 3.42
C LYS A 264 11.57 15.17 3.15
N PHE A 265 10.39 14.98 3.74
CA PHE A 265 9.57 13.79 3.49
C PHE A 265 9.01 13.74 2.06
N LEU A 266 8.73 14.90 1.47
CA LEU A 266 8.19 15.00 0.10
C LEU A 266 9.27 15.18 -0.98
N GLU A 267 10.46 15.67 -0.64
CA GLU A 267 11.59 15.89 -1.55
C GLU A 267 12.11 14.60 -2.18
N SER A 268 12.01 13.47 -1.49
CA SER A 268 12.41 12.16 -2.07
C SER A 268 11.54 11.75 -3.25
N ASN A 269 10.31 12.26 -3.34
CA ASN A 269 9.32 11.82 -4.32
C ASN A 269 8.86 12.93 -5.28
N MET A 270 8.88 14.22 -4.92
CA MET A 270 8.08 15.24 -5.64
C MET A 270 8.64 16.67 -5.77
N ILE A 271 9.87 16.98 -5.34
CA ILE A 271 10.39 18.36 -5.43
C ILE A 271 11.82 18.37 -5.98
N ARG A 272 12.03 18.93 -7.17
CA ARG A 272 13.33 19.49 -7.55
C ARG A 272 13.20 20.81 -8.33
N GLN A 273 13.92 21.77 -7.74
CA GLN A 273 14.46 23.07 -8.18
C GLN A 273 13.99 23.65 -9.51
#